data_AF-A0A558DD68-F1
#
_entry.id   AF-A0A558DD68-F1
#
_cell.length_a   1.000
_cell.length_b   1.000
_cell.length_c   1.000
_cell.angle_alpha   90.00
_cell.angle_beta   90.00
_cell.angle_gamma   90.00
#
_symmetry.space_group_name_H-M   'P 1'
#
loop_
_entity.id
_entity.type
_entity.pdbx_description
1 polymer ?
#
loop_
_entity_poly.entity_id
_entity_poly.type
_entity_poly.pdbx_seq_one_letter_code
_entity_poly.pdbx_strand_id
1 'polypeptide(L)'
;MKYRIFIIFVLIVGVVGCAGNPTSSLAKQCDAGLSAAHKELDYAKTKGLSGTVEYTKAASLLGAAKIQSEFGKYPNCIDKVNRARAYIRKSQQ
;
A
#
# COMPACT_ATOMS: atom_id res chain seq x y z
N MET A 1 -0.76 -41.95 -3.01
CA MET A 1 -1.09 -40.95 -4.06
C MET A 1 -2.17 -39.97 -3.59
N LYS A 2 -3.36 -40.43 -3.18
CA LYS A 2 -4.48 -39.56 -2.71
C LYS A 2 -4.12 -38.64 -1.52
N TYR A 3 -3.41 -39.15 -0.52
CA TYR A 3 -2.99 -38.34 0.64
C TYR A 3 -1.93 -37.28 0.34
N ARG A 4 -1.06 -37.50 -0.66
CA ARG A 4 -0.07 -36.50 -1.11
C ARG A 4 -0.76 -35.30 -1.77
N ILE A 5 -1.79 -35.55 -2.57
CA ILE A 5 -2.61 -34.50 -3.20
C ILE A 5 -3.38 -33.72 -2.11
N PHE A 6 -3.89 -34.41 -1.10
CA PHE A 6 -4.62 -33.78 0.01
C PHE A 6 -3.73 -32.88 0.88
N ILE A 7 -2.49 -33.30 1.16
CA ILE A 7 -1.50 -32.50 1.92
C ILE A 7 -1.11 -31.22 1.17
N ILE A 8 -0.94 -31.30 -0.16
CA ILE A 8 -0.62 -30.12 -0.99
C ILE A 8 -1.78 -29.12 -0.98
N PHE A 9 -3.03 -29.60 -0.98
CA PHE A 9 -4.21 -28.73 -0.93
C PHE A 9 -4.36 -28.00 0.41
N VAL A 10 -4.06 -28.66 1.53
CA VAL A 10 -4.12 -28.06 2.87
C VAL A 10 -3.03 -27.00 3.08
N LEU A 11 -1.83 -27.20 2.51
CA LEU A 11 -0.72 -26.24 2.59
C LEU A 11 -1.02 -24.91 1.86
N ILE A 12 -1.82 -24.93 0.79
CA ILE A 12 -2.16 -23.72 0.02
C ILE A 12 -3.23 -22.87 0.73
N VAL A 13 -4.13 -23.50 1.49
CA VAL A 13 -5.27 -22.80 2.14
C VAL A 13 -4.87 -22.11 3.45
N GLY A 14 -3.70 -22.40 4.02
CA GLY A 14 -3.26 -21.90 5.33
C GLY A 14 -2.83 -20.43 5.39
N VAL A 15 -2.74 -19.70 4.26
CA VAL A 15 -2.30 -18.30 4.24
C VAL A 15 -3.51 -17.36 4.30
N VAL A 16 -4.37 -17.52 5.29
CA VAL A 16 -5.38 -16.50 5.61
C VAL A 16 -4.73 -15.43 6.48
N GLY A 17 -4.55 -14.24 5.92
CA GLY A 17 -3.83 -13.13 6.55
C GLY A 17 -4.48 -12.63 7.85
N CYS A 18 -3.64 -12.11 8.76
CA CYS A 18 -4.10 -11.33 9.91
C CYS A 18 -4.71 -10.00 9.42
N ALA A 19 -6.02 -9.98 9.17
CA ALA A 19 -6.73 -8.74 8.88
C ALA A 19 -6.78 -7.87 10.15
N GLY A 20 -6.27 -6.64 10.05
CA GLY A 20 -6.44 -5.62 11.10
C GLY A 20 -7.90 -5.20 11.29
N ASN A 21 -8.20 -4.37 12.30
CA ASN A 21 -9.56 -3.84 12.52
C ASN A 21 -9.89 -2.74 11.47
N PRO A 22 -10.66 -3.07 10.41
CA PRO A 22 -10.81 -2.20 9.24
C PRO A 22 -11.79 -1.05 9.50
N THR A 23 -12.54 -1.06 10.61
CA THR A 23 -13.57 -0.06 10.91
C THR A 23 -13.06 1.10 11.76
N SER A 24 -11.80 1.04 12.23
CA SER A 24 -11.21 2.09 13.06
C SER A 24 -11.10 3.44 12.32
N SER A 25 -11.09 4.55 13.06
CA SER A 25 -10.89 5.89 12.50
C SER A 25 -9.55 6.03 11.78
N LEU A 26 -8.51 5.34 12.27
CA LEU A 26 -7.19 5.30 11.64
C LEU A 26 -7.21 4.47 10.35
N ALA A 27 -7.97 3.38 10.28
CA ALA A 27 -8.15 2.61 9.05
C ALA A 27 -8.77 3.47 7.95
N LYS A 28 -9.85 4.21 8.27
CA LYS A 28 -10.48 5.14 7.33
C LYS A 28 -9.55 6.25 6.86
N GLN A 29 -8.74 6.81 7.77
CA GLN A 29 -7.73 7.83 7.42
C GLN A 29 -6.64 7.28 6.50
N CYS A 30 -6.13 6.08 6.80
CA CYS A 30 -5.15 5.40 5.96
C CYS A 30 -5.72 5.14 4.56
N ASP A 31 -6.95 4.62 4.46
CA ASP A 31 -7.59 4.30 3.18
C ASP A 31 -7.88 5.55 2.33
N ALA A 32 -8.46 6.59 2.95
CA ALA A 32 -8.68 7.87 2.27
C ALA A 32 -7.36 8.51 1.81
N GLY A 33 -6.31 8.42 2.64
CA GLY A 33 -4.98 8.89 2.31
C GLY A 33 -4.33 8.12 1.15
N LEU A 34 -4.44 6.79 1.15
CA LEU A 34 -3.97 5.91 0.07
C LEU A 34 -4.66 6.24 -1.25
N SER A 35 -5.99 6.43 -1.22
CA SER A 35 -6.77 6.80 -2.41
C SER A 35 -6.34 8.16 -2.97
N ALA A 36 -6.23 9.17 -2.11
CA ALA A 36 -5.79 10.50 -2.52
C ALA A 36 -4.36 10.50 -3.09
N ALA A 37 -3.43 9.82 -2.40
CA ALA A 37 -2.04 9.79 -2.82
C ALA A 37 -1.83 9.01 -4.14
N HIS A 38 -2.60 7.96 -4.41
CA HIS A 38 -2.56 7.28 -5.71
C HIS A 38 -3.05 8.20 -6.83
N LYS A 39 -4.13 8.97 -6.61
CA LYS A 39 -4.59 9.97 -7.60
C LYS A 39 -3.54 11.05 -7.86
N GLU A 40 -2.86 11.52 -6.82
CA GLU A 40 -1.75 12.48 -6.95
C GLU A 40 -0.56 11.87 -7.71
N LEU A 41 -0.23 10.60 -7.45
CA LEU A 41 0.84 9.88 -8.15
C LEU A 41 0.49 9.66 -9.62
N ASP A 42 -0.74 9.26 -9.93
CA ASP A 42 -1.22 9.08 -11.30
C ASP A 42 -1.21 10.41 -12.07
N TYR A 43 -1.59 11.51 -11.42
CA TYR A 43 -1.47 12.83 -12.01
C TYR A 43 -0.01 13.23 -12.28
N ALA A 44 0.92 12.90 -11.39
CA ALA A 44 2.35 13.11 -11.65
C ALA A 44 2.85 12.23 -12.81
N LYS A 45 2.33 11.00 -12.94
CA LYS A 45 2.63 10.09 -14.05
C LYS A 45 2.15 10.66 -15.39
N THR A 46 0.95 11.24 -15.47
CA THR A 46 0.46 11.86 -16.72
C THR A 46 1.28 13.08 -17.13
N LYS A 47 1.99 13.73 -16.20
CA LYS A 47 2.98 14.78 -16.48
C LYS A 47 4.35 14.25 -16.92
N GLY A 48 4.53 12.94 -17.07
CA GLY A 48 5.81 12.34 -17.47
C GLY A 48 6.83 12.21 -16.33
N LEU A 49 6.42 12.39 -15.07
CA LEU A 49 7.33 12.39 -13.91
C LEU A 49 7.71 10.99 -13.43
N SER A 50 7.23 9.93 -14.08
CA SER A 50 7.43 8.54 -13.66
C SER A 50 8.90 8.08 -13.70
N GLY A 51 9.76 8.77 -14.45
CA GLY A 51 11.20 8.49 -14.50
C GLY A 51 12.00 9.13 -13.35
N THR A 52 11.38 9.97 -12.51
CA THR A 52 12.11 10.67 -11.44
C THR A 52 12.33 9.78 -10.22
N VAL A 53 13.44 10.04 -9.52
CA VAL A 53 13.75 9.35 -8.24
C VAL A 53 12.66 9.62 -7.20
N GLU A 54 12.16 10.85 -7.13
CA GLU A 54 11.15 11.25 -6.15
C GLU A 54 9.80 10.56 -6.43
N TYR A 55 9.40 10.42 -7.70
CA TYR A 55 8.23 9.61 -8.07
C TYR A 55 8.40 8.16 -7.63
N THR A 56 9.56 7.57 -7.89
CA THR A 56 9.84 6.17 -7.53
C THR A 56 9.78 5.96 -6.01
N LYS A 57 10.37 6.87 -5.23
CA LYS A 57 10.27 6.86 -3.76
C LYS A 57 8.82 6.94 -3.28
N ALA A 58 8.02 7.82 -3.89
CA ALA A 58 6.60 7.94 -3.56
C ALA A 58 5.85 6.62 -3.82
N ALA A 59 6.04 6.03 -5.01
CA ALA A 59 5.41 4.77 -5.37
C ALA A 59 5.79 3.63 -4.41
N SER A 60 7.07 3.51 -4.05
CA SER A 60 7.54 2.51 -3.07
C SER A 60 6.92 2.72 -1.68
N LEU A 61 6.79 3.96 -1.23
CA LEU A 61 6.15 4.28 0.05
C LEU A 61 4.66 3.93 0.05
N LEU A 62 3.93 4.19 -1.04
CA LEU A 62 2.52 3.81 -1.16
C LEU A 62 2.33 2.29 -1.17
N GLY A 63 3.20 1.55 -1.85
CA GLY A 63 3.20 0.08 -1.79
C GLY A 63 3.40 -0.43 -0.37
N ALA A 64 4.39 0.10 0.35
CA ALA A 64 4.63 -0.26 1.75
C ALA A 64 3.47 0.17 2.68
N ALA A 65 2.85 1.32 2.44
CA ALA A 65 1.68 1.79 3.19
C ALA A 65 0.48 0.85 3.01
N LYS A 66 0.23 0.39 1.78
CA LYS A 66 -0.84 -0.57 1.48
C LYS A 66 -0.63 -1.87 2.23
N ILE A 67 0.57 -2.43 2.21
CA ILE A 67 0.93 -3.62 3.00
C ILE A 67 0.61 -3.38 4.48
N GLN A 68 1.04 -2.24 5.04
CA GLN A 68 0.77 -1.91 6.44
C GLN A 68 -0.72 -1.76 6.76
N SER A 69 -1.53 -1.27 5.81
CA SER A 69 -2.99 -1.24 5.94
C SER A 69 -3.59 -2.63 6.09
N GLU A 70 -3.16 -3.59 5.26
CA GLU A 70 -3.65 -4.97 5.31
C GLU A 70 -3.32 -5.64 6.65
N PHE A 71 -2.14 -5.34 7.22
CA PHE A 71 -1.72 -5.83 8.54
C PHE A 71 -2.24 -5.00 9.73
N GLY A 72 -3.15 -4.05 9.50
CA GLY A 72 -3.74 -3.22 10.57
C GLY A 72 -2.78 -2.21 11.21
N LYS A 73 -1.62 -1.95 10.61
CA LYS A 73 -0.63 -0.97 11.09
C LYS A 73 -0.95 0.44 10.60
N TYR A 74 -2.17 0.91 10.86
CA TYR A 74 -2.71 2.15 10.31
C TYR A 74 -1.90 3.42 10.62
N PRO A 75 -1.34 3.63 11.84
CA PRO A 75 -0.47 4.78 12.09
C PRO A 75 0.73 4.84 11.16
N ASN A 76 1.36 3.69 10.90
CA ASN A 76 2.51 3.61 9.99
C ASN A 76 2.09 3.81 8.54
N CYS A 77 0.92 3.27 8.14
CA CYS A 77 0.33 3.55 6.84
C CYS A 77 0.19 5.07 6.62
N ILE A 78 -0.42 5.77 7.59
CA ILE A 78 -0.64 7.22 7.52
C ILE A 78 0.68 7.99 7.38
N ASP A 79 1.71 7.64 8.18
CA ASP A 79 3.05 8.23 8.05
C ASP A 79 3.62 8.04 6.63
N LYS A 80 3.56 6.82 6.10
CA LYS A 80 4.08 6.51 4.76
C LYS A 80 3.31 7.22 3.66
N VAL A 81 1.99 7.32 3.78
CA VAL A 81 1.16 8.11 2.85
C VAL A 81 1.58 9.58 2.87
N ASN A 82 1.74 10.18 4.05
CA ASN A 82 2.15 11.58 4.16
C ASN A 82 3.52 11.83 3.53
N ARG A 83 4.48 10.93 3.76
CA ARG A 83 5.81 10.98 3.13
C ARG A 83 5.75 10.78 1.62
N ALA A 84 4.93 9.86 1.14
CA ALA A 84 4.73 9.64 -0.29
C ALA A 84 4.20 10.90 -0.98
N ARG A 85 3.20 11.56 -0.39
CA ARG A 85 2.65 12.83 -0.91
C ARG A 85 3.68 13.95 -0.92
N ALA A 86 4.57 14.01 0.07
CA ALA A 86 5.69 14.94 0.06
C ALA A 86 6.65 14.68 -1.12
N TYR A 87 6.95 13.41 -1.42
CA TYR A 87 7.76 13.04 -2.58
C TYR A 87 7.07 13.30 -3.94
N ILE A 88 5.75 13.11 -4.04
CA ILE A 88 4.98 13.47 -5.24
C ILE A 88 5.04 14.98 -5.50
N ARG A 89 4.97 15.80 -4.46
CA ARG A 89 5.12 17.26 -4.60
C ARG A 89 6.52 17.64 -5.05
N LYS A 90 7.55 16.98 -4.50
CA LYS A 90 8.95 17.20 -4.90
C LYS A 90 9.24 16.78 -6.33
N SER A 91 8.60 15.73 -6.85
CA SER A 91 8.82 15.31 -8.25
C SER A 91 8.27 16.30 -9.28
N GLN A 92 7.42 17.25 -8.86
CA GLN A 92 6.83 18.28 -9.71
C GLN A 92 7.63 19.58 -9.74
N GLN A 93 8.71 19.67 -8.95
CA GLN A 93 9.63 20.81 -8.87
C GLN A 93 10.82 20.58 -9.80
#